data_AF-A0A7Z1N8I3-F1
#
_entry.id   AF-A0A7Z1N8I3-F1
#
_cell.length_a   1.000
_cell.length_b   1.000
_cell.length_c   1.000
_cell.angle_alpha   90.00
_cell.angle_beta   90.00
_cell.angle_gamma   90.00
#
_symmetry.space_group_name_H-M   'P 1'
#
loop_
_entity.id
_entity.type
_entity.pdbx_description
1 polymer ?
#
loop_
_entity_poly.entity_id
_entity_poly.type
_entity_poly.pdbx_seq_one_letter_code
_entity_poly.pdbx_strand_id
1 'polypeptide(L)'
;AEQVGKLVKNAPALVETMQQWVKHMSQVSWVKEIGVKVDFAKIQTQIENFGETFISGTANSLSTLIGTVTSVTITALTVPVMTIYMLNDGQKLVPFLQKIFPDRSRGRVAEILGRLNGTIAQYISGQAIEMIFVGVFTTIGYFIIGQNYALLLGVFAGLTNLIPYVGPYIG
;
A
#
# COMPACT_ATOMS: atom_id res chain seq x y z
N ALA A 1 16.15 10.38 -6.02
CA ALA A 1 16.41 9.28 -6.98
C ALA A 1 17.22 9.74 -8.19
N GLU A 2 16.88 10.87 -8.84
CA GLU A 2 17.53 11.31 -10.09
C GLU A 2 19.04 11.58 -9.98
N GLN A 3 19.48 12.23 -8.90
CA GLN A 3 20.91 12.48 -8.66
C GLN A 3 21.71 11.19 -8.42
N VAL A 4 21.13 10.23 -7.71
CA VAL A 4 21.75 8.91 -7.48
C VAL A 4 21.79 8.09 -8.77
N GLY A 5 20.75 8.19 -9.61
CA GLY A 5 20.75 7.59 -10.95
C GLY A 5 21.82 8.19 -11.89
N LYS A 6 22.07 9.51 -11.80
CA LYS A 6 23.16 10.18 -12.54
C LYS A 6 24.54 9.75 -12.02
N LEU A 7 24.71 9.57 -10.71
CA LEU A 7 25.95 9.05 -10.11
C LEU A 7 26.23 7.61 -10.54
N VAL A 8 25.21 6.74 -10.54
CA VAL A 8 25.31 5.36 -11.01
C VAL A 8 25.70 5.30 -12.50
N LYS A 9 25.07 6.13 -13.35
CA LYS A 9 25.39 6.19 -14.79
C LYS A 9 26.81 6.69 -15.07
N ASN A 10 27.35 7.55 -14.21
CA ASN A 10 28.69 8.15 -14.38
C ASN A 10 29.80 7.40 -13.61
N ALA A 11 29.45 6.42 -12.78
CA ALA A 11 30.40 5.63 -12.01
C ALA A 11 31.45 4.88 -12.87
N PRO A 12 31.12 4.32 -14.06
CA PRO A 12 32.13 3.73 -14.94
C PRO A 12 33.21 4.72 -15.38
N ALA A 13 32.83 5.95 -15.73
CA ALA A 13 33.76 7.01 -16.14
C ALA A 13 34.69 7.45 -14.99
N LEU A 14 34.19 7.42 -13.75
CA LEU A 14 35.01 7.67 -12.56
C LEU A 14 36.05 6.56 -12.34
N VAL A 15 35.68 5.30 -12.60
CA VAL A 15 36.60 4.15 -12.52
C VAL A 15 37.68 4.25 -13.61
N GLU A 16 37.32 4.64 -14.83
CA GLU A 16 38.30 4.87 -15.91
C GLU A 16 39.29 5.98 -15.57
N THR A 17 38.80 7.09 -14.97
CA THR A 17 39.65 8.19 -14.55
C THR A 17 40.60 7.76 -13.42
N MET A 18 40.12 6.95 -12.47
CA MET A 18 40.96 6.33 -11.44
C MET A 18 41.99 5.36 -12.02
N GLN A 19 41.63 4.55 -13.03
CA GLN A 19 42.57 3.68 -13.74
C GLN A 19 43.72 4.49 -14.36
N GLN A 20 43.40 5.62 -14.99
CA GLN A 20 44.40 6.49 -15.61
C GLN A 20 45.32 7.15 -14.58
N TRP A 21 44.77 7.62 -13.46
CA TRP A 21 45.54 8.16 -12.33
C TRP A 21 46.46 7.12 -11.71
N VAL A 22 45.98 5.90 -11.49
CA VAL A 22 46.77 4.79 -10.95
C VAL A 22 47.87 4.38 -11.94
N LYS A 23 47.61 4.36 -13.25
CA LYS A 23 48.64 4.13 -14.27
C LYS A 23 49.73 5.22 -14.23
N HIS A 24 49.37 6.49 -14.12
CA HIS A 24 50.33 7.58 -13.99
C HIS A 24 51.14 7.50 -12.69
N MET A 25 50.50 7.19 -11.56
CA MET A 25 51.16 7.07 -10.26
C MET A 25 52.05 5.83 -10.15
N SER A 26 51.72 4.75 -10.86
CA SER A 26 52.53 3.53 -10.93
C SER A 26 53.91 3.70 -11.58
N GLN A 27 54.16 4.84 -12.25
CA GLN A 27 55.47 5.19 -12.79
C GLN A 27 56.43 5.77 -11.75
N VAL A 28 55.97 6.07 -10.53
CA VAL A 28 56.80 6.62 -9.44
C VAL A 28 57.39 5.48 -8.59
N SER A 29 58.71 5.53 -8.32
CA SER A 29 59.49 4.42 -7.73
C SER A 29 58.91 3.81 -6.44
N TRP A 30 58.30 4.60 -5.56
CA TRP A 30 57.76 4.11 -4.29
C TRP A 30 56.49 3.26 -4.44
N VAL A 31 55.77 3.37 -5.56
CA VAL A 31 54.53 2.61 -5.82
C VAL A 31 54.83 1.21 -6.35
N LYS A 32 55.96 1.05 -7.06
CA LYS A 32 56.42 -0.23 -7.60
C LYS A 32 56.77 -1.26 -6.50
N GLU A 33 57.24 -0.80 -5.33
CA GLU A 33 57.60 -1.67 -4.20
C GLU A 33 56.38 -2.24 -3.45
N ILE A 34 55.21 -1.60 -3.54
CA ILE A 34 54.01 -1.98 -2.76
C ILE A 34 53.17 -3.07 -3.45
N GLY A 35 53.41 -3.36 -4.74
CA GLY A 35 52.87 -4.56 -5.40
C GLY A 35 51.34 -4.66 -5.49
N VAL A 36 50.60 -3.56 -5.37
CA VAL A 36 49.13 -3.58 -5.36
C VAL A 36 48.57 -3.90 -6.75
N LYS A 37 48.05 -5.11 -6.94
CA LYS A 37 47.29 -5.50 -8.13
C LYS A 37 45.82 -5.14 -7.94
N VAL A 38 45.44 -3.94 -8.36
CA VAL A 38 44.03 -3.53 -8.40
C VAL A 38 43.38 -4.17 -9.62
N ASP A 39 42.44 -5.09 -9.37
CA ASP A 39 41.64 -5.73 -10.41
C ASP A 39 40.47 -4.81 -10.79
N PHE A 40 40.75 -3.91 -11.74
CA PHE A 40 39.77 -2.93 -12.18
C PHE A 40 38.57 -3.53 -12.91
N ALA A 41 38.71 -4.74 -13.47
CA ALA A 41 37.60 -5.44 -14.11
C ALA A 41 36.54 -5.81 -13.06
N LYS A 42 36.94 -6.31 -11.88
CA LYS A 42 36.02 -6.61 -10.78
C LYS A 42 35.30 -5.37 -10.26
N ILE A 43 36.00 -4.24 -10.17
CA ILE A 43 35.41 -2.96 -9.72
C ILE A 43 34.35 -2.49 -10.72
N GLN A 44 34.65 -2.59 -12.01
CA GLN A 44 33.71 -2.24 -13.07
C GLN A 44 32.45 -3.12 -13.02
N THR A 45 32.59 -4.44 -12.93
CA THR A 45 31.43 -5.36 -12.88
C THR A 45 30.56 -5.15 -11.62
N GLN A 46 31.16 -4.86 -10.47
CA GLN A 46 30.42 -4.56 -9.23
C GLN A 46 29.60 -3.27 -9.36
N ILE A 47 30.13 -2.26 -10.04
CA ILE A 47 29.44 -0.99 -10.28
C ILE A 47 28.32 -1.14 -11.29
N GLU A 48 28.55 -1.92 -12.36
CA GLU A 48 27.51 -2.26 -13.35
C GLU A 48 26.35 -3.01 -12.68
N ASN A 49 26.65 -4.05 -11.88
CA ASN A 49 25.65 -4.83 -11.14
C ASN A 49 24.88 -3.99 -10.10
N PHE A 50 25.57 -3.12 -9.36
CA PHE A 50 24.94 -2.20 -8.41
C PHE A 50 24.04 -1.20 -9.15
N GLY A 51 24.50 -0.70 -10.29
CA GLY A 51 23.75 0.24 -11.09
C GLY A 51 22.48 -0.36 -11.68
N GLU A 52 22.59 -1.57 -12.21
CA GLU A 52 21.45 -2.32 -12.74
C GLU A 52 20.45 -2.66 -11.63
N THR A 53 20.92 -3.12 -10.46
CA THR A 53 20.07 -3.42 -9.30
C THR A 53 19.39 -2.18 -8.74
N PHE A 54 20.09 -1.04 -8.69
CA PHE A 54 19.54 0.21 -8.18
C PHE A 54 18.51 0.82 -9.14
N ILE A 55 18.80 0.82 -10.45
CA ILE A 55 17.90 1.33 -11.48
C ILE A 55 16.66 0.44 -11.58
N SER A 56 16.84 -0.88 -11.68
CA SER A 56 15.73 -1.83 -11.74
C SER A 56 14.91 -1.85 -10.45
N GLY A 57 15.56 -1.83 -9.28
CA GLY A 57 14.90 -1.74 -7.97
C GLY A 57 14.09 -0.45 -7.79
N THR A 58 14.63 0.69 -8.22
CA THR A 58 13.93 1.98 -8.18
C THR A 58 12.76 2.02 -9.16
N ALA A 59 12.97 1.55 -10.39
CA ALA A 59 11.92 1.48 -11.41
C ALA A 59 10.79 0.54 -10.99
N ASN A 60 11.12 -0.61 -10.42
CA ASN A 60 10.15 -1.58 -9.89
C ASN A 60 9.42 -1.03 -8.67
N SER A 61 10.09 -0.29 -7.79
CA SER A 61 9.44 0.34 -6.64
C SER A 61 8.45 1.42 -7.08
N LEU A 62 8.83 2.26 -8.04
CA LEU A 62 7.94 3.29 -8.59
C LEU A 62 6.78 2.68 -9.36
N SER A 63 7.01 1.66 -10.19
CA SER A 63 5.94 0.97 -10.91
C SER A 63 4.98 0.27 -9.96
N THR A 64 5.50 -0.32 -8.87
CA THR A 64 4.70 -0.93 -7.81
C THR A 64 3.86 0.12 -7.10
N LEU A 65 4.44 1.25 -6.68
CA LEU A 65 3.68 2.33 -6.04
C LEU A 65 2.57 2.87 -6.94
N ILE A 66 2.88 3.14 -8.21
CA ILE A 66 1.90 3.58 -9.20
C ILE A 66 0.81 2.50 -9.40
N GLY A 67 1.20 1.24 -9.49
CA GLY A 67 0.30 0.10 -9.62
C GLY A 67 -0.62 -0.05 -8.41
N THR A 68 -0.10 0.07 -7.19
CA THR A 68 -0.87 0.01 -5.95
C THR A 68 -1.83 1.19 -5.86
N VAL A 69 -1.37 2.43 -6.10
CA VAL A 69 -2.25 3.61 -6.08
C VAL A 69 -3.36 3.47 -7.12
N THR A 70 -3.02 3.03 -8.33
CA THR A 70 -4.00 2.80 -9.41
C THR A 70 -4.99 1.72 -9.03
N SER A 71 -4.51 0.58 -8.52
CA SER A 71 -5.35 -0.54 -8.07
C SER A 71 -6.28 -0.12 -6.94
N VAL A 72 -5.75 0.52 -5.89
CA VAL A 72 -6.55 1.03 -4.77
C VAL A 72 -7.58 2.04 -5.26
N THR A 73 -7.22 2.92 -6.18
CA THR A 73 -8.15 3.90 -6.75
C THR A 73 -9.27 3.22 -7.55
N ILE A 74 -8.92 2.28 -8.43
CA ILE A 74 -9.90 1.50 -9.20
C ILE A 74 -10.82 0.74 -8.25
N THR A 75 -10.28 0.08 -7.24
CA THR A 75 -11.06 -0.65 -6.24
C THR A 75 -11.96 0.28 -5.43
N ALA A 76 -11.43 1.41 -4.97
CA ALA A 76 -12.17 2.41 -4.19
C ALA A 76 -13.31 3.06 -4.98
N LEU A 77 -13.23 3.11 -6.32
CA LEU A 77 -14.31 3.58 -7.18
C LEU A 77 -15.28 2.47 -7.59
N THR A 78 -14.74 1.32 -8.02
CA THR A 78 -15.53 0.20 -8.54
C THR A 78 -16.37 -0.43 -7.44
N VAL A 79 -15.82 -0.63 -6.24
CA VAL A 79 -16.53 -1.30 -5.15
C VAL A 79 -17.79 -0.53 -4.76
N PRO A 80 -17.77 0.78 -4.48
CA PRO A 80 -18.99 1.53 -4.20
C PRO A 80 -19.99 1.52 -5.35
N VAL A 81 -19.55 1.69 -6.60
CA VAL A 81 -20.45 1.68 -7.77
C VAL A 81 -21.16 0.32 -7.89
N MET A 82 -20.40 -0.77 -7.83
CA MET A 82 -20.94 -2.13 -7.86
C MET A 82 -21.85 -2.39 -6.66
N THR A 83 -21.45 -1.94 -5.47
CA THR A 83 -22.25 -2.10 -4.25
C THR A 83 -23.58 -1.36 -4.35
N ILE A 84 -23.60 -0.11 -4.84
CA ILE A 84 -24.84 0.65 -5.07
C ILE A 84 -25.71 -0.06 -6.10
N TYR A 85 -25.14 -0.56 -7.20
CA TYR A 85 -25.88 -1.35 -8.20
C TYR A 85 -26.48 -2.62 -7.59
N MET A 86 -25.69 -3.38 -6.82
CA MET A 86 -26.13 -4.61 -6.16
C MET A 86 -27.20 -4.35 -5.09
N LEU A 87 -27.10 -3.25 -4.36
CA LEU A 87 -28.10 -2.82 -3.38
C LEU A 87 -29.40 -2.38 -4.06
N ASN A 88 -29.31 -1.64 -5.17
CA ASN A 88 -30.47 -1.22 -5.96
C ASN A 88 -31.22 -2.43 -6.55
N ASP A 89 -30.48 -3.45 -7.01
CA ASP A 89 -31.05 -4.74 -7.45
C ASP A 89 -31.35 -5.71 -6.30
N GLY A 90 -31.09 -5.32 -5.04
CA GLY A 90 -31.25 -6.15 -3.85
C GLY A 90 -32.67 -6.68 -3.65
N GLN A 91 -33.70 -5.97 -4.14
CA GLN A 91 -35.08 -6.45 -4.09
C GLN A 91 -35.30 -7.71 -4.95
N LYS A 92 -34.49 -7.91 -6.00
CA LYS A 92 -34.54 -9.10 -6.87
C LYS A 92 -33.75 -10.27 -6.28
N LEU A 93 -32.90 -10.03 -5.29
CA LEU A 93 -32.03 -11.03 -4.67
C LEU A 93 -32.81 -12.07 -3.89
N VAL A 94 -33.82 -11.67 -3.11
CA VAL A 94 -34.66 -12.62 -2.35
C VAL A 94 -35.46 -13.56 -3.28
N PRO A 95 -36.19 -13.07 -4.31
CA PRO A 95 -36.83 -13.94 -5.30
C PRO A 95 -35.87 -14.83 -6.07
N PHE A 96 -34.66 -14.34 -6.37
CA PHE A 96 -33.63 -15.13 -7.04
C PHE A 96 -33.16 -16.29 -6.17
N LEU A 97 -32.81 -16.03 -4.91
CA LEU A 97 -32.39 -17.06 -3.97
C LEU A 97 -33.49 -18.11 -3.73
N GLN A 98 -34.76 -17.69 -3.64
CA GLN A 98 -35.90 -18.62 -3.49
C GLN A 98 -35.99 -19.65 -4.64
N LYS A 99 -35.62 -19.28 -5.87
CA LYS A 99 -35.68 -20.18 -7.03
C LYS A 99 -34.63 -21.30 -6.97
N ILE A 100 -33.55 -21.11 -6.20
CA ILE A 100 -32.48 -22.11 -6.02
C ILE A 100 -32.95 -23.24 -5.10
N PHE A 101 -33.90 -22.97 -4.20
CA PHE A 101 -34.39 -23.95 -3.22
C PHE A 101 -35.67 -24.67 -3.68
N PRO A 102 -35.89 -25.92 -3.22
CA PRO A 102 -37.13 -26.67 -3.45
C PRO A 102 -38.38 -25.91 -2.99
N ASP A 103 -39.50 -26.08 -3.71
CA ASP A 103 -40.77 -25.35 -3.46
C ASP A 103 -41.22 -25.39 -2.00
N ARG A 104 -41.08 -26.54 -1.33
CA ARG A 104 -41.45 -26.76 0.08
C ARG A 104 -40.68 -25.87 1.07
N SER A 105 -39.49 -25.40 0.70
CA SER A 105 -38.61 -24.58 1.55
C SER A 105 -38.64 -23.10 1.22
N ARG A 106 -39.24 -22.68 0.09
CA ARG A 106 -39.20 -21.28 -0.39
C ARG A 106 -39.73 -20.26 0.63
N GLY A 107 -40.85 -20.56 1.28
CA GLY A 107 -41.43 -19.70 2.31
C GLY A 107 -40.51 -19.51 3.51
N ARG A 108 -39.89 -20.59 3.99
CA ARG A 108 -38.93 -20.55 5.10
C ARG A 108 -37.66 -19.76 4.75
N VAL A 109 -37.14 -19.93 3.53
CA VAL A 109 -35.97 -19.16 3.04
C VAL A 109 -36.29 -17.68 2.96
N ALA A 110 -37.48 -17.30 2.46
CA ALA A 110 -37.95 -15.92 2.42
C ALA A 110 -37.95 -15.26 3.80
N GLU A 111 -38.50 -15.99 4.78
CA GLU A 111 -38.61 -15.52 6.15
C GLU A 111 -37.24 -15.31 6.79
N ILE A 112 -36.32 -16.26 6.60
CA ILE A 112 -34.94 -16.14 7.11
C ILE A 112 -34.23 -14.95 6.46
N LEU A 113 -34.31 -14.80 5.14
CA LEU A 113 -33.70 -13.68 4.43
C LEU A 113 -34.27 -12.32 4.88
N GLY A 114 -35.59 -12.25 5.12
CA GLY A 114 -36.23 -11.04 5.66
C GLY A 114 -35.74 -10.71 7.07
N ARG A 115 -35.64 -11.71 7.95
CA ARG A 115 -35.07 -11.54 9.30
C ARG A 115 -33.61 -11.08 9.24
N LEU A 116 -32.79 -11.70 8.39
CA LEU A 116 -31.39 -11.30 8.19
C LEU A 116 -31.27 -9.86 7.73
N ASN A 117 -32.08 -9.42 6.76
CA ASN A 117 -32.10 -8.04 6.31
C ASN A 117 -32.41 -7.06 7.46
N GLY A 118 -33.40 -7.39 8.30
CA GLY A 118 -33.73 -6.60 9.49
C GLY A 118 -32.57 -6.55 10.50
N THR A 119 -31.96 -7.69 10.82
CA THR A 119 -30.81 -7.76 11.74
C THR A 119 -29.61 -6.98 11.20
N ILE A 120 -29.29 -7.09 9.91
CA ILE A 120 -28.20 -6.34 9.28
C ILE A 120 -28.47 -4.84 9.33
N ALA A 121 -29.71 -4.41 9.03
CA ALA A 121 -30.09 -3.00 9.10
C ALA A 121 -29.95 -2.44 10.53
N GLN A 122 -30.37 -3.20 11.54
CA GLN A 122 -30.20 -2.84 12.95
C GLN A 122 -28.72 -2.77 13.34
N TYR A 123 -27.91 -3.74 12.92
CA TYR A 123 -26.46 -3.75 13.16
C TYR A 123 -25.76 -2.54 12.53
N ILE A 124 -26.01 -2.25 11.25
CA ILE A 124 -25.42 -1.10 10.55
C ILE A 124 -25.81 0.22 11.25
N SER A 125 -27.08 0.33 11.66
CA SER A 125 -27.55 1.52 12.39
C SER A 125 -26.87 1.65 13.75
N GLY A 126 -26.69 0.54 14.48
CA GLY A 126 -25.94 0.51 15.73
C GLY A 126 -24.48 0.90 15.55
N GLN A 127 -23.81 0.36 14.53
CA GLN A 127 -22.42 0.68 14.20
C GLN A 127 -22.26 2.16 13.84
N ALA A 128 -23.19 2.74 13.08
CA ALA A 128 -23.15 4.17 12.74
C ALA A 128 -23.22 5.05 13.99
N ILE A 129 -24.04 4.68 14.97
CA ILE A 129 -24.11 5.38 16.27
C ILE A 129 -22.79 5.22 17.01
N GLU A 130 -22.25 4.00 17.10
CA GLU A 130 -20.95 3.73 17.75
C GLU A 130 -19.82 4.58 17.15
N MET A 131 -19.73 4.67 15.81
CA MET A 131 -18.73 5.50 15.12
C MET A 131 -18.84 6.98 15.50
N ILE A 132 -20.07 7.50 15.64
CA ILE A 132 -20.30 8.88 16.07
C ILE A 132 -19.81 9.06 17.52
N PHE A 133 -20.13 8.12 18.41
CA PHE A 133 -19.63 8.14 19.78
C PHE A 133 -18.10 8.14 19.82
N VAL A 134 -17.46 7.19 19.16
CA VAL A 134 -16.00 7.11 19.10
C VAL A 134 -15.40 8.39 18.53
N GLY A 135 -15.93 8.92 17.43
CA GLY A 135 -15.43 10.14 16.82
C GLY A 135 -15.56 11.37 17.70
N VAL A 136 -16.70 11.54 18.37
CA VAL A 136 -16.95 12.67 19.30
C VAL A 136 -16.05 12.58 20.52
N PHE A 137 -16.04 11.44 21.22
CA PHE A 137 -15.27 11.29 22.46
C PHE A 137 -13.75 11.32 22.20
N THR A 138 -13.30 10.78 21.07
CA THR A 138 -11.87 10.87 20.67
C THR A 138 -11.49 12.30 20.33
N THR A 139 -12.35 13.03 19.62
CA THR A 139 -12.14 14.46 19.34
C THR A 139 -12.02 15.27 20.64
N ILE A 140 -12.94 15.04 21.59
CA ILE A 140 -12.91 15.70 22.91
C ILE A 140 -11.61 15.37 23.65
N GLY A 141 -11.21 14.10 23.68
CA GLY A 141 -9.94 13.68 24.27
C GLY A 141 -8.73 14.38 23.64
N TYR A 142 -8.71 14.49 22.32
CA TYR A 142 -7.64 15.21 21.62
C TYR A 142 -7.65 16.72 21.84
N PHE A 143 -8.82 17.35 22.00
CA PHE A 143 -8.89 18.75 22.38
C PHE A 143 -8.34 19.00 23.79
N ILE A 144 -8.63 18.12 24.74
CA ILE A 144 -8.15 18.24 26.13
C ILE A 144 -6.62 18.19 26.20
N ILE A 145 -5.98 17.34 25.40
CA ILE A 145 -4.50 17.24 25.37
C ILE A 145 -3.83 18.31 24.47
N GLY A 146 -4.60 19.22 23.87
CA GLY A 146 -4.08 20.30 23.03
C GLY A 146 -3.57 19.85 21.66
N GLN A 147 -4.14 18.78 21.07
CA GLN A 147 -3.74 18.34 19.73
C GLN A 147 -4.28 19.24 18.62
N ASN A 148 -3.38 19.70 17.75
CA ASN A 148 -3.71 20.63 16.64
C ASN A 148 -4.69 20.05 15.62
N TYR A 149 -4.79 18.72 15.51
CA TYR A 149 -5.65 18.01 14.56
C TYR A 149 -6.75 17.19 15.24
N ALA A 150 -7.19 17.59 16.44
CA ALA A 150 -8.14 16.84 17.26
C ALA A 150 -9.40 16.40 16.49
N LEU A 151 -10.04 17.31 15.76
CA LEU A 151 -11.25 17.02 14.98
C LEU A 151 -10.97 16.05 13.82
N LEU A 152 -9.89 16.28 13.07
CA LEU A 152 -9.52 15.42 11.93
C LEU A 152 -9.21 14.00 12.41
N LEU A 153 -8.42 13.87 13.48
CA LEU A 153 -8.04 12.58 14.06
C LEU A 153 -9.23 11.86 14.70
N GLY A 154 -10.14 12.58 15.35
CA GLY A 154 -11.35 11.98 15.91
C GLY A 154 -12.32 11.49 14.82
N VAL A 155 -12.52 12.24 13.74
CA VAL A 155 -13.30 11.76 12.57
C VAL A 155 -12.64 10.52 11.96
N PHE A 156 -11.32 10.52 11.80
CA PHE A 156 -10.58 9.34 11.33
C PHE A 156 -10.76 8.13 12.25
N ALA A 157 -10.67 8.32 13.57
CA ALA A 157 -10.88 7.26 14.56
C ALA A 157 -12.30 6.69 14.48
N GLY A 158 -13.33 7.55 14.39
CA GLY A 158 -14.72 7.12 14.23
C GLY A 158 -14.95 6.34 12.93
N LEU A 159 -14.39 6.81 11.80
CA LEU A 159 -14.50 6.14 10.51
C LEU A 159 -13.77 4.80 10.47
N THR A 160 -12.55 4.73 11.03
CA THR A 160 -11.75 3.50 11.06
C THR A 160 -12.35 2.45 11.99
N ASN A 161 -13.10 2.87 13.02
CA ASN A 161 -13.85 1.97 13.89
C ASN A 161 -15.01 1.23 13.18
N LEU A 162 -15.38 1.62 11.95
CA LEU A 162 -16.32 0.85 11.11
C LEU A 162 -15.74 -0.47 10.60
N ILE A 163 -14.42 -0.57 10.51
CA ILE A 163 -13.72 -1.75 10.02
C ILE A 163 -13.17 -2.52 11.23
N PRO A 164 -13.96 -3.44 11.84
CA PRO A 164 -13.38 -4.45 12.72
C PRO A 164 -12.36 -5.26 11.89
N TYR A 165 -11.42 -5.96 12.53
CA TYR A 165 -10.39 -6.85 11.92
C TYR A 165 -9.00 -6.28 11.64
N VAL A 166 -8.71 -4.98 11.82
CA VAL A 166 -7.32 -4.50 11.67
C VAL A 166 -6.43 -4.90 12.86
N GLY A 167 -7.03 -5.11 14.05
CA GLY A 167 -6.32 -5.42 15.30
C GLY A 167 -5.35 -6.61 15.25
N PRO A 168 -5.72 -7.80 14.73
CA PRO A 168 -4.83 -8.96 14.66
C PRO A 168 -3.66 -8.85 13.67
N TYR A 169 -3.67 -7.87 12.76
CA TYR A 169 -2.61 -7.70 11.75
C TYR A 169 -1.54 -6.65 12.15
N ILE A 170 -1.82 -5.80 13.15
CA ILE A 170 -0.91 -4.74 13.63
C ILE A 170 -0.26 -5.09 14.97
N GLY A 171 -0.89 -5.94 15.79
CA GLY A 171 -0.41 -6.36 17.12
C GLY A 171 0.64 -7.45 17.08
#